data_AF-A0A7W6MU45-F1
#
_entry.id   AF-A0A7W6MU45-F1
#
_cell.length_a   1.000
_cell.length_b   1.000
_cell.length_c   1.000
_cell.angle_alpha   90.00
_cell.angle_beta   90.00
_cell.angle_gamma   90.00
#
_symmetry.space_group_name_H-M   'P 1'
#
loop_
_entity.id
_entity.type
_entity.pdbx_description
1 polymer ?
#
loop_
_entity_poly.entity_id
_entity_poly.type
_entity_poly.pdbx_seq_one_letter_code
_entity_poly.pdbx_strand_id
1 'polypeptide(L)' 'MNELQIFAFVVLPLSIAAGGWAYAWFWERRDRNRHRLHPGE' A
#
# COMPACT_ATOMS: atom_id res chain seq x y z
N MET A 1 -16.02 -19.84 -16.13
CA MET A 1 -14.76 -19.39 -15.49
C MET A 1 -14.65 -20.11 -14.17
N ASN A 2 -13.52 -20.78 -13.93
CA ASN A 2 -13.35 -21.61 -12.74
C ASN A 2 -13.03 -20.71 -11.52
N GLU A 3 -13.45 -21.08 -10.32
CA GLU A 3 -13.27 -20.26 -9.10
C GLU A 3 -11.79 -19.91 -8.85
N LEU A 4 -10.89 -20.86 -9.17
CA LEU A 4 -9.44 -20.67 -9.10
C LEU A 4 -8.93 -19.53 -10.01
N GLN A 5 -9.54 -19.35 -11.18
CA GLN A 5 -9.16 -18.28 -12.12
C GLN A 5 -9.59 -16.91 -11.60
N ILE A 6 -10.76 -16.82 -10.97
CA ILE A 6 -11.24 -15.56 -10.37
C ILE A 6 -10.31 -15.15 -9.23
N PHE A 7 -9.91 -16.10 -8.37
CA PHE A 7 -8.94 -15.82 -7.31
C PHE A 7 -7.59 -15.35 -7.88
N ALA A 8 -7.01 -16.10 -8.81
CA ALA A 8 -5.67 -15.84 -9.33
C ALA A 8 -5.58 -14.53 -10.15
N PHE A 9 -6.61 -14.21 -10.94
CA PHE A 9 -6.57 -13.06 -11.86
C PHE A 9 -7.28 -11.81 -11.35
N VAL A 10 -8.14 -11.92 -10.33
CA VAL A 10 -8.87 -10.77 -9.78
C VAL A 10 -8.46 -10.49 -8.34
N VAL A 11 -8.58 -11.49 -7.46
CA VAL A 11 -8.36 -11.28 -6.02
C VAL A 11 -6.88 -11.05 -5.71
N LEU A 12 -5.99 -11.85 -6.30
CA LEU A 12 -4.55 -11.75 -6.05
C LEU A 12 -3.97 -10.39 -6.51
N PRO A 13 -4.23 -9.89 -7.74
CA PRO A 13 -3.72 -8.59 -8.15
C PRO A 13 -4.32 -7.43 -7.36
N LEU A 14 -5.61 -7.49 -7.02
CA LEU A 14 -6.26 -6.48 -6.18
C LEU A 14 -5.63 -6.42 -4.79
N SER A 15 -5.31 -7.56 -4.19
CA SER A 15 -4.69 -7.63 -2.86
C SER A 15 -3.27 -7.07 -2.88
N ILE A 16 -2.49 -7.37 -3.93
CA ILE A 16 -1.14 -6.82 -4.11
C ILE A 16 -1.20 -5.31 -4.32
N ALA A 17 -2.11 -4.82 -5.17
CA ALA A 17 -2.29 -3.39 -5.42
C ALA A 17 -2.73 -2.65 -4.14
N ALA A 18 -3.70 -3.19 -3.40
CA ALA A 18 -4.17 -2.62 -2.15
C ALA A 18 -3.07 -2.60 -1.08
N GLY A 19 -2.32 -3.70 -0.93
CA GLY A 19 -1.20 -3.79 0.01
C GLY A 19 -0.07 -2.82 -0.35
N GLY A 20 0.29 -2.74 -1.64
CA GLY A 20 1.30 -1.81 -2.14
C GLY A 20 0.90 -0.35 -1.94
N TRP A 21 -0.36 0.00 -2.22
CA TRP A 21 -0.86 1.35 -2.01
C TRP A 21 -0.90 1.70 -0.52
N ALA A 22 -1.44 0.82 0.33
CA ALA A 22 -1.46 1.04 1.77
C ALA A 22 -0.05 1.23 2.32
N TYR A 23 0.91 0.40 1.91
CA TYR A 23 2.31 0.53 2.31
C TYR A 23 2.92 1.87 1.87
N ALA A 24 2.75 2.25 0.61
CA ALA A 24 3.24 3.52 0.08
C ALA A 24 2.63 4.71 0.81
N TRP A 25 1.33 4.67 1.09
CA TRP A 25 0.64 5.71 1.82
C TRP A 25 1.10 5.83 3.28
N PHE A 26 1.28 4.70 3.99
CA PHE A 26 1.83 4.72 5.34
C PHE A 26 3.27 5.19 5.38
N TRP A 27 4.08 4.82 4.38
CA TRP A 27 5.45 5.31 4.25
C TRP A 27 5.47 6.82 4.01
N GLU A 28 4.72 7.33 3.03
CA GLU A 28 4.64 8.77 2.76
C GLU A 28 4.15 9.54 4.00
N ARG A 29 3.18 8.99 4.74
CA ARG A 29 2.68 9.63 5.97
C ARG A 29 3.73 9.64 7.08
N ARG A 30 4.50 8.56 7.24
CA ARG A 30 5.63 8.50 8.17
C ARG A 30 6.73 9.48 7.78
N ASP A 31 7.05 9.55 6.50
CA ASP A 31 8.08 10.42 5.95
C ASP A 31 7.72 11.89 6.15
N ARG A 32 6.50 12.30 5.76
CA ARG A 32 5.98 13.66 6.01
C ARG A 32 5.95 14.02 7.49
N ASN A 33 5.64 13.08 8.38
CA ASN A 33 5.69 13.32 9.82
C ASN A 33 7.13 13.49 10.32
N ARG A 34 8.09 12.71 9.82
CA ARG A 34 9.52 12.86 10.16
C ARG A 34 10.09 14.18 9.65
N HIS A 35 9.73 14.59 8.42
CA HIS A 35 10.17 15.86 7.83
C HIS A 35 9.48 17.09 8.43
N ARG A 36 8.29 16.95 9.05
CA ARG A 36 7.66 18.02 9.84
C ARG A 36 8.20 18.13 11.26
N LEU A 37 8.87 17.10 11.75
CA LEU A 37 9.38 17.08 13.12
C LEU A 37 10.75 17.75 13.28
N HIS A 38 11.47 18.14 12.21
CA HIS A 38 12.66 19.01 12.30
C HIS A 38 12.75 19.94 11.08
N PRO A 39 12.70 21.27 11.32
CA PRO A 39 13.95 21.98 11.57
C PRO A 39 13.81 22.90 12.79
N GLY A 40 14.16 22.41 13.99
CA GLY A 40 14.13 23.27 15.17
C GLY A 40 14.09 22.62 16.55
N GLU A 41 14.47 21.34 16.72
CA GLU A 41 15.02 20.89 18.02
C GLU A 41 16.52 20.64 17.89
#